data_AF-A0A8K0Y0L6-F1
#
_entry.id   AF-A0A8K0Y0L6-F1
#
_cell.length_a   1.000
_cell.length_b   1.000
_cell.length_c   1.000
_cell.angle_alpha   90.00
_cell.angle_beta   90.00
_cell.angle_gamma   90.00
#
_symmetry.space_group_name_H-M   'P 1'
#
loop_
_entity.id
_entity.type
_entity.pdbx_description
1 polymer ?
#
loop_
_entity_poly.entity_id
_entity_poly.type
_entity_poly.pdbx_seq_one_letter_code
_entity_poly.pdbx_strand_id
1 'polypeptide(L)'
;MARQSTTPVSFNRTVRPDECVLMSSGRAGKVQPVGYIPLFPGDSASGRCGIDIQLKEMPKPLLNGVFANVQAWFVPKSAFPQFAGRDELMHAMTGETIKALGAADRTPPGYFTYGSAGPGFGTHEFNRALGLHANNLETFNHDLHDAFTLVYNFRLAAHSSRLTRRPYYTEAAAEAMSLPRAFWPSSRLSNIVPDYERALVLGSFDLDVAAGSLELTGDLLRTVTVKPGAAGRVGSVRRKDTGAVAVDGPIHSVSGSMSVSGTPAIYYDPQGGLQVDMAGLMIENTGGAGIPVTLADIDKARTTQAFAKLRTAYAGNDATGFDNDDTIVALLMQGISVPQDQFKRPWLLDSKRVPVGFVERHATDGANLDASVTLGRASASLTLNVPQQDVGGMIIITVEVLPERIDERMTDEYLRCFRFDHLPNALRDVQRVEPVDLVQNRRIDSKHSTPAGLYGYEPMNYKWRRNFTRLGGDFYMDTPGGGWTENRSNIWQTELVNPTFSDSHYLAPADFPHEVFSDPEGDAFEVVYRHSVSIAGLTQMGDILAENNDDYEAVQEAGE
;
A
#
# COMPACT_ATOMS: atom_id res chain seq x y z
N MET A 1 22.64 -28.48 -39.83
CA MET A 1 21.99 -27.66 -38.78
C MET A 1 22.29 -28.28 -37.43
N ALA A 2 22.84 -27.52 -36.49
CA ALA A 2 22.96 -27.97 -35.11
C ALA A 2 21.54 -28.07 -34.51
N ARG A 3 21.19 -29.21 -33.92
CA ARG A 3 19.86 -29.48 -33.34
C ARG A 3 19.53 -28.66 -32.07
N GLN A 4 20.37 -27.68 -31.73
CA GLN A 4 20.32 -26.86 -30.52
C GLN A 4 20.63 -25.38 -30.83
N SER A 5 20.27 -24.89 -32.02
CA SER A 5 20.37 -23.46 -32.30
C SER A 5 19.40 -22.68 -31.42
N THR A 6 19.91 -21.64 -30.76
CA THR A 6 19.14 -20.75 -29.87
C THR A 6 18.77 -19.43 -30.55
N THR A 7 19.10 -19.26 -31.83
CA THR A 7 18.81 -18.03 -32.58
C THR A 7 17.35 -18.08 -33.06
N PRO A 8 16.51 -17.09 -32.70
CA PRO A 8 15.14 -17.04 -33.18
C PRO A 8 15.10 -16.83 -34.69
N VAL A 9 14.04 -17.33 -35.34
CA VAL A 9 13.79 -17.05 -36.75
C VAL A 9 13.56 -15.54 -36.91
N SER A 10 14.31 -14.92 -37.81
CA SER A 10 14.18 -13.49 -38.09
C SER A 10 13.00 -13.24 -39.03
N PHE A 11 12.06 -12.41 -38.59
CA PHE A 11 10.99 -11.85 -39.41
C PHE A 11 11.19 -10.34 -39.57
N ASN A 12 10.71 -9.78 -40.68
CA ASN A 12 10.70 -8.33 -40.86
C ASN A 12 9.74 -7.69 -39.87
N ARG A 13 10.15 -6.58 -39.24
CA ARG A 13 9.25 -5.82 -38.37
C ARG A 13 8.39 -4.89 -39.18
N THR A 14 7.13 -4.77 -38.78
CA THR A 14 6.20 -3.79 -39.33
C THR A 14 5.94 -2.72 -38.27
N VAL A 15 5.50 -1.54 -38.71
CA VAL A 15 5.06 -0.46 -37.82
C VAL A 15 3.55 -0.36 -37.92
N ARG A 16 2.87 -0.52 -36.78
CA ARG A 16 1.42 -0.35 -36.62
C ARG A 16 1.15 0.95 -35.87
N PRO A 17 0.42 1.92 -36.46
CA PRO A 17 -0.08 3.06 -35.70
C PRO A 17 -1.26 2.62 -34.81
N ASP A 18 -1.26 3.11 -33.57
CA ASP A 18 -2.40 3.04 -32.66
C ASP A 18 -2.79 4.48 -32.31
N GLU A 19 -3.90 4.93 -32.87
CA GLU A 19 -4.41 6.30 -32.72
C GLU A 19 -5.85 6.25 -32.23
N CYS A 20 -6.12 6.93 -31.11
CA CYS A 20 -7.46 7.00 -30.54
C CYS A 20 -7.76 8.40 -30.03
N VAL A 21 -9.03 8.77 -30.11
CA VAL A 21 -9.60 9.93 -29.45
C VAL A 21 -10.76 9.44 -28.59
N LEU A 22 -10.61 9.54 -27.27
CA LEU A 22 -11.67 9.27 -26.31
C LEU A 22 -12.20 10.59 -25.77
N MET A 23 -13.51 10.73 -25.71
CA MET A 23 -14.20 11.77 -24.96
C MET A 23 -15.03 11.09 -23.89
N SER A 24 -14.73 11.37 -22.63
CA SER A 24 -15.44 10.79 -21.49
C SER A 24 -15.68 11.84 -20.42
N SER A 25 -16.56 11.54 -19.48
CA SER A 25 -16.77 12.30 -18.26
C SER A 25 -16.69 11.39 -17.05
N GLY A 26 -16.63 11.97 -15.86
CA GLY A 26 -16.72 11.19 -14.62
C GLY A 26 -16.77 12.03 -13.36
N ARG A 27 -16.97 11.35 -12.24
CA ARG A 27 -17.00 11.95 -10.90
C ARG A 27 -15.60 12.11 -10.34
N ALA A 28 -15.36 13.26 -9.70
CA ALA A 28 -14.11 13.51 -8.97
C ALA A 28 -13.98 12.57 -7.75
N GLY A 29 -12.75 12.33 -7.31
CA GLY A 29 -12.46 11.41 -6.19
C GLY A 29 -12.41 9.93 -6.55
N LYS A 30 -12.49 9.58 -7.83
CA LYS A 30 -12.27 8.22 -8.35
C LYS A 30 -11.06 8.16 -9.28
N VAL A 31 -10.43 6.98 -9.37
CA VAL A 31 -9.40 6.69 -10.39
C VAL A 31 -10.11 6.29 -11.67
N GLN A 32 -10.04 7.15 -12.68
CA GLN A 32 -10.70 6.89 -13.96
C GLN A 32 -9.69 6.47 -15.03
N PRO A 33 -9.88 5.32 -15.70
CA PRO A 33 -9.12 5.00 -16.90
C PRO A 33 -9.60 5.89 -18.06
N VAL A 34 -8.66 6.42 -18.85
CA VAL A 34 -8.96 7.31 -20.00
C VAL A 34 -8.38 6.80 -21.32
N GLY A 35 -7.66 5.68 -21.28
CA GLY A 35 -7.10 5.05 -22.46
C GLY A 35 -6.35 3.78 -22.12
N TYR A 36 -6.25 2.89 -23.10
CA TYR A 36 -5.42 1.70 -23.03
C TYR A 36 -4.81 1.40 -24.40
N ILE A 37 -3.63 0.76 -24.40
CA ILE A 37 -2.91 0.38 -25.62
C ILE A 37 -2.38 -1.06 -25.44
N PRO A 38 -2.89 -2.03 -26.20
CA PRO A 38 -2.39 -3.40 -26.14
C PRO A 38 -1.07 -3.55 -26.91
N LEU A 39 -0.07 -4.16 -26.28
CA LEU A 39 1.22 -4.52 -26.88
C LEU A 39 1.36 -6.03 -26.97
N PHE A 40 1.82 -6.53 -28.11
CA PHE A 40 2.01 -7.97 -28.30
C PHE A 40 3.45 -8.41 -28.00
N PRO A 41 3.68 -9.72 -27.80
CA PRO A 41 5.03 -10.26 -27.67
C PRO A 41 5.89 -9.91 -28.90
N GLY A 42 7.05 -9.32 -28.66
CA GLY A 42 7.98 -8.83 -29.69
C GLY A 42 7.79 -7.35 -30.05
N ASP A 43 6.77 -6.67 -29.51
CA ASP A 43 6.49 -5.28 -29.81
C ASP A 43 7.34 -4.32 -28.98
N SER A 44 7.63 -3.18 -29.59
CA SER A 44 8.17 -1.97 -28.96
C SER A 44 7.22 -0.82 -29.27
N ALA A 45 7.07 0.15 -28.36
CA ALA A 45 6.14 1.26 -28.54
C ALA A 45 6.81 2.60 -28.22
N SER A 46 6.53 3.60 -29.05
CA SER A 46 6.94 4.99 -28.82
C SER A 46 5.84 5.95 -29.24
N GLY A 47 5.57 6.96 -28.43
CA GLY A 47 4.57 7.97 -28.78
C GLY A 47 4.26 8.95 -27.66
N ARG A 48 3.17 9.69 -27.83
CA ARG A 48 2.69 10.67 -26.85
C ARG A 48 1.18 10.61 -26.69
N CYS A 49 0.71 10.91 -25.49
CA CYS A 49 -0.69 11.14 -25.19
C CYS A 49 -0.91 12.60 -24.80
N GLY A 50 -1.96 13.22 -25.31
CA GLY A 50 -2.47 14.53 -24.90
C GLY A 50 -3.81 14.36 -24.18
N ILE A 51 -3.96 15.04 -23.05
CA ILE A 51 -5.10 14.89 -22.16
C ILE A 51 -5.57 16.28 -21.76
N ASP A 52 -6.78 16.62 -22.18
CA ASP A 52 -7.45 17.87 -21.86
C ASP A 52 -8.57 17.58 -20.86
N ILE A 53 -8.60 18.27 -19.74
CA ILE A 53 -9.58 18.08 -18.66
C ILE A 53 -10.32 19.40 -18.46
N GLN A 54 -11.64 19.34 -18.43
CA GLN A 54 -12.52 20.46 -18.14
C GLN A 54 -13.43 20.13 -16.97
N LEU A 55 -13.43 20.96 -15.93
CA LEU A 55 -14.40 20.85 -14.85
C LEU A 55 -15.77 21.36 -15.32
N LYS A 56 -16.85 20.80 -14.76
CA LYS A 56 -18.21 21.34 -14.98
C LYS A 56 -18.35 22.74 -14.42
N GLU A 57 -19.42 23.39 -14.86
CA GLU A 57 -19.77 24.75 -14.45
C GLU A 57 -19.94 24.84 -12.94
N MET A 58 -19.34 25.89 -12.38
CA MET A 58 -19.44 26.24 -10.96
C MET A 58 -20.00 27.66 -10.87
N PRO A 59 -20.87 27.95 -9.88
CA PRO A 59 -21.46 29.27 -9.70
C PRO A 59 -20.43 30.33 -9.27
N LYS A 60 -19.30 29.92 -8.70
CA LYS A 60 -18.21 30.79 -8.26
C LYS A 60 -16.87 30.06 -8.41
N PRO A 61 -15.74 30.77 -8.56
CA PRO A 61 -14.44 30.15 -8.68
C PRO A 61 -14.00 29.50 -7.36
N LEU A 62 -13.38 28.32 -7.48
CA LEU A 62 -12.81 27.63 -6.33
C LEU A 62 -11.57 28.36 -5.80
N LEU A 63 -11.50 28.53 -4.49
CA LEU A 63 -10.38 29.19 -3.80
C LEU A 63 -9.25 28.21 -3.47
N ASN A 64 -9.55 26.93 -3.35
CA ASN A 64 -8.53 25.90 -3.14
C ASN A 64 -8.04 25.31 -4.47
N GLY A 65 -6.78 24.90 -4.50
CA GLY A 65 -6.18 24.31 -5.69
C GLY A 65 -6.78 22.95 -6.00
N VAL A 66 -7.23 22.78 -7.25
CA VAL A 66 -7.64 21.48 -7.81
C VAL A 66 -6.52 20.93 -8.68
N PHE A 67 -6.21 19.67 -8.50
CA PHE A 67 -5.15 18.98 -9.24
C PHE A 67 -5.72 17.81 -10.03
N ALA A 68 -5.28 17.70 -11.28
CA ALA A 68 -5.41 16.49 -12.08
C ALA A 68 -4.09 15.71 -12.01
N ASN A 69 -4.15 14.47 -11.52
CA ASN A 69 -3.03 13.52 -11.55
C ASN A 69 -3.25 12.56 -12.72
N VAL A 70 -2.33 12.59 -13.67
CA VAL A 70 -2.41 11.84 -14.92
C VAL A 70 -1.21 10.92 -15.01
N GLN A 71 -1.44 9.62 -15.20
CA GLN A 71 -0.39 8.60 -15.15
C GLN A 71 -0.53 7.60 -16.29
N ALA A 72 0.59 7.13 -16.81
CA ALA A 72 0.65 6.03 -17.77
C ALA A 72 1.49 4.89 -17.20
N TRP A 73 0.91 3.70 -17.19
CA TRP A 73 1.49 2.48 -16.64
C TRP A 73 1.56 1.40 -17.71
N PHE A 74 2.69 0.70 -17.83
CA PHE A 74 2.79 -0.53 -18.61
C PHE A 74 2.65 -1.74 -17.68
N VAL A 75 1.72 -2.64 -18.00
CA VAL A 75 1.49 -3.89 -17.28
C VAL A 75 1.93 -5.05 -18.17
N PRO A 76 3.08 -5.69 -17.88
CA PRO A 76 3.53 -6.85 -18.61
C PRO A 76 2.58 -8.04 -18.41
N LYS A 77 2.39 -8.88 -19.43
CA LYS A 77 1.51 -10.05 -19.32
C LYS A 77 1.96 -11.05 -18.24
N SER A 78 3.26 -11.12 -17.97
CA SER A 78 3.84 -11.94 -16.89
C SER A 78 3.42 -11.50 -15.48
N ALA A 79 2.98 -10.24 -15.32
CA ALA A 79 2.54 -9.72 -14.04
C ALA A 79 1.10 -10.12 -13.69
N PHE A 80 0.32 -10.64 -14.63
CA PHE A 80 -1.07 -10.99 -14.37
C PHE A 80 -1.21 -12.09 -13.31
N PRO A 81 -2.22 -12.00 -12.43
CA PRO A 81 -2.36 -12.88 -11.27
C PRO A 81 -2.54 -14.36 -11.65
N GLN A 82 -3.02 -14.64 -12.88
CA GLN A 82 -3.22 -16.00 -13.34
C GLN A 82 -1.92 -16.77 -13.64
N PHE A 83 -0.77 -16.09 -13.76
CA PHE A 83 0.51 -16.74 -14.06
C PHE A 83 1.40 -16.70 -12.83
N ALA A 84 1.80 -17.86 -12.32
CA ALA A 84 2.74 -17.97 -11.19
C ALA A 84 4.18 -17.65 -11.61
N GLY A 85 4.53 -17.82 -12.89
CA GLY A 85 5.85 -17.48 -13.41
C GLY A 85 5.93 -17.48 -14.93
N ARG A 86 7.11 -17.13 -15.46
CA ARG A 86 7.36 -17.06 -16.91
C ARG A 86 7.12 -18.39 -17.62
N ASP A 87 7.44 -19.51 -16.97
CA ASP A 87 7.24 -20.85 -17.50
C ASP A 87 5.76 -21.12 -17.84
N GLU A 88 4.85 -20.83 -16.88
CA GLU A 88 3.41 -20.97 -17.12
C GLU A 88 2.91 -20.06 -18.24
N LEU A 89 3.43 -18.84 -18.33
CA LEU A 89 3.09 -17.92 -19.40
C LEU A 89 3.55 -18.46 -20.77
N MET A 90 4.76 -19.01 -20.88
CA MET A 90 5.27 -19.58 -22.13
C MET A 90 4.42 -20.79 -22.57
N HIS A 91 4.03 -21.64 -21.63
CA HIS A 91 3.12 -22.75 -21.89
C HIS A 91 1.71 -22.27 -22.25
N ALA A 92 1.20 -21.21 -21.62
CA ALA A 92 -0.08 -20.61 -21.98
C ALA A 92 -0.06 -19.96 -23.39
N MET A 93 1.06 -19.38 -23.80
CA MET A 93 1.25 -18.80 -25.13
C MET A 93 1.28 -19.86 -26.24
N THR A 94 1.84 -21.04 -25.96
CA THR A 94 2.00 -22.14 -26.93
C THR A 94 0.84 -23.14 -26.88
N GLY A 95 0.12 -23.21 -25.77
CA GLY A 95 -0.92 -24.22 -25.50
C GLY A 95 -0.37 -25.58 -25.09
N GLU A 96 0.93 -25.69 -24.83
CA GLU A 96 1.56 -26.96 -24.43
C GLU A 96 1.38 -27.26 -22.94
N THR A 97 1.35 -28.54 -22.58
CA THR A 97 1.31 -28.97 -21.17
C THR A 97 2.64 -28.76 -20.47
N ILE A 98 2.58 -28.42 -19.19
CA ILE A 98 3.74 -28.26 -18.31
C ILE A 98 4.16 -29.65 -17.84
N LYS A 99 5.40 -30.02 -18.15
CA LYS A 99 5.98 -31.33 -17.81
C LYS A 99 6.94 -31.18 -16.64
N ALA A 100 6.78 -32.02 -15.62
CA ALA A 100 7.68 -32.06 -14.48
C ALA A 100 8.07 -33.49 -14.15
N LEU A 101 9.34 -33.71 -13.78
CA LEU A 101 9.87 -35.03 -13.48
C LEU A 101 9.14 -35.63 -12.27
N GLY A 102 8.49 -36.79 -12.46
CA GLY A 102 7.79 -37.50 -11.39
C GLY A 102 6.42 -36.93 -11.02
N ALA A 103 5.92 -35.93 -11.75
CA ALA A 103 4.57 -35.39 -11.61
C ALA A 103 3.76 -35.63 -12.90
N ALA A 104 2.44 -35.67 -12.77
CA ALA A 104 1.55 -35.70 -13.94
C ALA A 104 1.63 -34.37 -14.71
N ASP A 105 1.50 -34.44 -16.03
CA ASP A 105 1.45 -33.27 -16.91
C ASP A 105 0.32 -32.33 -16.47
N ARG A 106 0.65 -31.04 -16.31
CA ARG A 106 -0.29 -30.01 -15.87
C ARG A 106 -0.67 -29.10 -17.01
N THR A 107 -1.96 -28.82 -17.16
CA THR A 107 -2.45 -27.81 -18.12
C THR A 107 -2.15 -26.40 -17.60
N PRO A 108 -1.51 -25.52 -18.40
CA PRO A 108 -1.31 -24.13 -18.00
C PRO A 108 -2.65 -23.38 -17.89
N PRO A 109 -2.71 -22.28 -17.13
CA PRO A 109 -3.81 -21.33 -17.20
C PRO A 109 -4.02 -20.81 -18.63
N GLY A 110 -5.25 -20.47 -18.98
CA GLY A 110 -5.54 -19.85 -20.29
C GLY A 110 -4.78 -18.52 -20.46
N TYR A 111 -4.30 -18.25 -21.67
CA TYR A 111 -3.62 -16.99 -21.97
C TYR A 111 -4.52 -15.77 -21.71
N PHE A 112 -5.80 -15.89 -22.08
CA PHE A 112 -6.85 -14.93 -21.75
C PHE A 112 -7.84 -15.53 -20.76
N THR A 113 -8.19 -14.77 -19.73
CA THR A 113 -9.39 -15.00 -18.94
C THR A 113 -10.54 -14.29 -19.64
N TYR A 114 -11.69 -14.95 -19.78
CA TYR A 114 -12.83 -14.39 -20.51
C TYR A 114 -14.16 -14.76 -19.87
N GLY A 115 -15.19 -14.01 -20.22
CA GLY A 115 -16.53 -14.15 -19.68
C GLY A 115 -17.55 -13.49 -20.61
N SER A 116 -18.83 -13.76 -20.37
CA SER A 116 -19.91 -13.11 -21.13
C SER A 116 -20.11 -11.67 -20.65
N ALA A 117 -20.33 -10.76 -21.61
CA ALA A 117 -20.68 -9.36 -21.35
C ALA A 117 -21.91 -9.25 -20.45
N GLY A 118 -22.93 -10.07 -20.74
CA GLY A 118 -24.21 -10.05 -20.02
C GLY A 118 -24.93 -8.71 -20.15
N PRO A 119 -26.13 -8.56 -19.54
CA PRO A 119 -26.91 -7.32 -19.63
C PRO A 119 -26.29 -6.13 -18.87
N GLY A 120 -25.24 -6.37 -18.06
CA GLY A 120 -24.60 -5.37 -17.23
C GLY A 120 -23.44 -4.62 -17.88
N PHE A 121 -22.88 -5.11 -19.00
CA PHE A 121 -21.62 -4.59 -19.57
C PHE A 121 -21.60 -3.07 -19.75
N GLY A 122 -22.65 -2.50 -20.36
CA GLY A 122 -22.79 -1.06 -20.58
C GLY A 122 -23.24 -0.24 -19.37
N THR A 123 -23.59 -0.89 -18.26
CA THR A 123 -23.99 -0.21 -17.01
C THR A 123 -22.81 -0.01 -16.05
N HIS A 124 -21.75 -0.80 -16.19
CA HIS A 124 -20.57 -0.70 -15.34
C HIS A 124 -19.80 0.62 -15.57
N GLU A 125 -19.36 1.25 -14.48
CA GLU A 125 -18.68 2.55 -14.52
C GLU A 125 -17.37 2.50 -15.31
N PHE A 126 -16.59 1.43 -15.15
CA PHE A 126 -15.31 1.26 -15.84
C PHE A 126 -15.47 1.23 -17.37
N ASN A 127 -16.42 0.43 -17.88
CA ASN A 127 -16.65 0.29 -19.32
C ASN A 127 -17.20 1.59 -19.92
N ARG A 128 -18.11 2.27 -19.20
CA ARG A 128 -18.64 3.57 -19.63
C ARG A 128 -17.55 4.64 -19.70
N ALA A 129 -16.65 4.68 -18.72
CA ALA A 129 -15.54 5.62 -18.70
C ALA A 129 -14.57 5.45 -19.88
N LEU A 130 -14.43 4.23 -20.41
CA LEU A 130 -13.60 3.94 -21.58
C LEU A 130 -14.38 3.93 -22.91
N GLY A 131 -15.70 4.14 -22.88
CA GLY A 131 -16.55 4.07 -24.08
C GLY A 131 -16.61 2.68 -24.70
N LEU A 132 -16.49 1.62 -23.90
CA LEU A 132 -16.51 0.24 -24.39
C LEU A 132 -17.95 -0.24 -24.61
N HIS A 133 -18.20 -0.82 -25.78
CA HIS A 133 -19.47 -1.39 -26.16
C HIS A 133 -19.30 -2.88 -26.49
N ALA A 134 -20.18 -3.71 -25.96
CA ALA A 134 -20.28 -5.13 -26.29
C ALA A 134 -21.75 -5.55 -26.27
N ASN A 135 -22.12 -6.50 -27.11
CA ASN A 135 -23.43 -7.13 -27.06
C ASN A 135 -23.50 -8.10 -25.87
N ASN A 136 -24.67 -8.23 -25.24
CA ASN A 136 -24.86 -9.05 -24.04
C ASN A 136 -24.50 -10.54 -24.24
N LEU A 137 -24.52 -11.03 -25.48
CA LEU A 137 -24.19 -12.41 -25.85
C LEU A 137 -22.71 -12.60 -26.21
N GLU A 138 -21.94 -11.51 -26.34
CA GLU A 138 -20.54 -11.58 -26.70
C GLU A 138 -19.68 -11.94 -25.48
N THR A 139 -18.62 -12.69 -25.74
CA THR A 139 -17.57 -12.95 -24.77
C THR A 139 -16.46 -11.94 -24.92
N PHE A 140 -15.93 -11.44 -23.82
CA PHE A 140 -14.84 -10.48 -23.81
C PHE A 140 -13.73 -10.93 -22.85
N ASN A 141 -12.54 -10.38 -23.07
CA ASN A 141 -11.35 -10.65 -22.27
C ASN A 141 -11.31 -9.77 -21.02
N HIS A 142 -10.98 -10.35 -19.87
CA HIS A 142 -10.89 -9.64 -18.59
C HIS A 142 -9.55 -8.92 -18.37
N ASP A 143 -8.57 -9.12 -19.24
CA ASP A 143 -7.21 -8.59 -19.06
C ASP A 143 -7.18 -7.08 -18.80
N LEU A 144 -8.07 -6.31 -19.42
CA LEU A 144 -8.13 -4.86 -19.25
C LEU A 144 -8.52 -4.49 -17.81
N HIS A 145 -9.49 -5.20 -17.25
CA HIS A 145 -9.92 -5.00 -15.87
C HIS A 145 -8.85 -5.45 -14.89
N ASP A 146 -8.23 -6.61 -15.14
CA ASP A 146 -7.21 -7.16 -14.25
C ASP A 146 -5.93 -6.32 -14.26
N ALA A 147 -5.51 -5.81 -15.42
CA ALA A 147 -4.38 -4.89 -15.51
C ALA A 147 -4.64 -3.57 -14.78
N PHE A 148 -5.84 -3.01 -14.89
CA PHE A 148 -6.21 -1.80 -14.15
C PHE A 148 -6.21 -2.05 -12.63
N THR A 149 -6.82 -3.16 -12.20
CA THR A 149 -6.84 -3.58 -10.80
C THR A 149 -5.43 -3.80 -10.27
N LEU A 150 -4.54 -4.37 -11.08
CA LEU A 150 -3.14 -4.59 -10.72
C LEU A 150 -2.38 -3.27 -10.50
N VAL A 151 -2.56 -2.29 -11.40
CA VAL A 151 -1.98 -0.94 -11.21
C VAL A 151 -2.51 -0.31 -9.92
N TYR A 152 -3.80 -0.43 -9.65
CA TYR A 152 -4.40 0.11 -8.42
C TYR A 152 -3.86 -0.58 -7.17
N ASN A 153 -3.78 -1.92 -7.16
CA ASN A 153 -3.26 -2.71 -6.05
C ASN A 153 -1.78 -2.43 -5.78
N PHE A 154 -0.97 -2.31 -6.84
CA PHE A 154 0.43 -1.90 -6.72
C PHE A 154 0.56 -0.55 -6.00
N ARG A 155 -0.31 0.40 -6.34
CA ARG A 155 -0.35 1.72 -5.67
C ARG A 155 -0.83 1.62 -4.22
N LEU A 156 -1.83 0.79 -3.91
CA LEU A 156 -2.27 0.56 -2.53
C LEU A 156 -1.13 0.02 -1.67
N ALA A 157 -0.44 -1.03 -2.14
CA ALA A 157 0.68 -1.65 -1.44
C ALA A 157 1.84 -0.67 -1.22
N ALA A 158 2.12 0.20 -2.20
CA ALA A 158 3.14 1.25 -2.07
C ALA A 158 2.79 2.32 -1.01
N HIS A 159 1.51 2.58 -0.76
CA HIS A 159 1.07 3.54 0.24
C HIS A 159 0.98 2.94 1.65
N SER A 160 0.42 1.74 1.79
CA SER A 160 0.35 1.05 3.07
C SER A 160 0.02 -0.43 2.89
N SER A 161 0.73 -1.29 3.64
CA SER A 161 0.44 -2.73 3.72
C SER A 161 -0.89 -3.08 4.41
N ARG A 162 -1.54 -2.10 5.06
CA ARG A 162 -2.85 -2.29 5.72
C ARG A 162 -4.03 -2.06 4.79
N LEU A 163 -3.80 -1.48 3.62
CA LEU A 163 -4.86 -1.28 2.64
C LEU A 163 -5.17 -2.62 1.98
N THR A 164 -6.45 -3.02 2.04
CA THR A 164 -6.89 -4.29 1.46
C THR A 164 -6.74 -4.25 -0.05
N ARG A 165 -6.14 -5.31 -0.61
CA ARG A 165 -6.08 -5.54 -2.05
C ARG A 165 -7.49 -5.58 -2.64
N ARG A 166 -7.67 -4.96 -3.81
CA ARG A 166 -8.90 -5.07 -4.60
C ARG A 166 -8.94 -6.42 -5.32
N PRO A 167 -10.08 -7.13 -5.32
CA PRO A 167 -10.23 -8.39 -6.03
C PRO A 167 -10.12 -8.20 -7.55
N TYR A 168 -9.54 -9.20 -8.21
CA TYR A 168 -9.52 -9.32 -9.67
C TYR A 168 -10.89 -9.72 -10.23
N TYR A 169 -11.04 -9.66 -11.55
CA TYR A 169 -12.32 -9.93 -12.20
C TYR A 169 -12.88 -11.31 -11.86
N THR A 170 -12.03 -12.33 -11.86
CA THR A 170 -12.43 -13.71 -11.55
C THR A 170 -12.79 -13.91 -10.07
N GLU A 171 -12.28 -13.08 -9.17
CA GLU A 171 -12.62 -13.10 -7.74
C GLU A 171 -13.95 -12.37 -7.48
N ALA A 172 -14.12 -11.17 -8.03
CA ALA A 172 -15.34 -10.37 -7.89
C ALA A 172 -15.53 -9.38 -9.06
N ALA A 173 -16.26 -9.82 -10.09
CA ALA A 173 -16.48 -9.06 -11.31
C ALA A 173 -17.12 -7.68 -11.07
N ALA A 174 -18.10 -7.58 -10.16
CA ALA A 174 -18.76 -6.32 -9.85
C ALA A 174 -17.81 -5.28 -9.24
N GLU A 175 -16.89 -5.71 -8.38
CA GLU A 175 -15.88 -4.85 -7.79
C GLU A 175 -14.84 -4.47 -8.83
N ALA A 176 -14.29 -5.42 -9.59
CA ALA A 176 -13.29 -5.15 -10.62
C ALA A 176 -13.77 -4.16 -11.70
N MET A 177 -15.06 -4.15 -12.03
CA MET A 177 -15.68 -3.25 -13.01
C MET A 177 -16.18 -1.92 -12.44
N SER A 178 -16.03 -1.67 -11.14
CA SER A 178 -16.30 -0.37 -10.53
C SER A 178 -15.07 0.55 -10.62
N LEU A 179 -15.25 1.86 -10.46
CA LEU A 179 -14.12 2.79 -10.37
C LEU A 179 -13.69 2.95 -8.90
N PRO A 180 -12.41 2.68 -8.55
CA PRO A 180 -11.94 2.76 -7.18
C PRO A 180 -11.70 4.21 -6.74
N ARG A 181 -11.54 4.39 -5.43
CA ARG A 181 -11.29 5.69 -4.79
C ARG A 181 -9.93 6.25 -5.21
N ALA A 182 -9.87 7.54 -5.51
CA ALA A 182 -8.63 8.21 -5.85
C ALA A 182 -7.72 8.40 -4.64
N PHE A 183 -6.41 8.46 -4.89
CA PHE A 183 -5.41 8.75 -3.86
C PHE A 183 -5.34 10.25 -3.65
N TRP A 184 -5.27 10.68 -2.39
CA TRP A 184 -5.03 12.09 -2.11
C TRP A 184 -3.70 12.52 -2.75
N PRO A 185 -3.64 13.66 -3.45
CA PRO A 185 -2.38 14.21 -3.90
C PRO A 185 -1.49 14.44 -2.67
N SER A 186 -0.26 13.92 -2.71
CA SER A 186 0.76 13.97 -1.64
C SER A 186 0.42 14.94 -0.52
N SER A 187 -0.29 14.42 0.48
CA SER A 187 -0.86 15.23 1.55
C SER A 187 0.24 15.82 2.42
N ARG A 188 0.00 17.00 3.00
CA ARG A 188 0.89 17.62 4.00
C ARG A 188 1.11 16.74 5.22
N LEU A 189 0.20 15.78 5.43
CA LEU A 189 0.19 14.80 6.51
C LEU A 189 0.87 13.47 6.14
N SER A 190 1.51 13.35 4.97
CA SER A 190 2.11 12.10 4.49
C SER A 190 3.19 11.49 5.38
N ASN A 191 3.72 12.26 6.33
CA ASN A 191 4.75 11.81 7.27
C ASN A 191 4.17 11.20 8.55
N ILE A 192 2.84 11.22 8.70
CA ILE A 192 2.16 10.59 9.83
C ILE A 192 1.91 9.13 9.46
N VAL A 193 2.30 8.23 10.35
CA VAL A 193 2.17 6.78 10.18
C VAL A 193 1.29 6.23 11.30
N PRO A 194 0.43 5.23 11.05
CA PRO A 194 -0.51 4.76 12.08
C PRO A 194 0.21 4.11 13.25
N ASP A 195 1.24 3.32 12.96
CA ASP A 195 2.10 2.66 13.95
C ASP A 195 3.53 2.65 13.43
N TYR A 196 4.51 2.60 14.33
CA TYR A 196 5.91 2.47 13.97
C TYR A 196 6.54 1.28 14.70
N GLU A 197 7.49 0.63 14.05
CA GLU A 197 8.22 -0.46 14.66
C GLU A 197 9.30 0.10 15.59
N ARG A 198 9.02 0.09 16.90
CA ARG A 198 9.93 0.60 17.93
C ARG A 198 11.30 -0.07 17.90
N ALA A 199 11.37 -1.37 17.61
CA ALA A 199 12.64 -2.10 17.46
C ALA A 199 13.45 -1.61 16.25
N LEU A 200 12.79 -1.22 15.15
CA LEU A 200 13.44 -0.65 13.97
C LEU A 200 13.94 0.78 14.20
N VAL A 201 13.35 1.51 15.15
CA VAL A 201 13.78 2.87 15.51
C VAL A 201 14.88 2.84 16.57
N LEU A 202 14.71 2.05 17.64
CA LEU A 202 15.58 2.03 18.81
C LEU A 202 16.72 1.01 18.72
N GLY A 203 16.55 -0.04 17.93
CA GLY A 203 17.36 -1.26 18.02
C GLY A 203 17.03 -2.03 19.30
N SER A 204 16.56 -3.27 19.18
CA SER A 204 16.52 -4.19 20.31
C SER A 204 17.74 -5.09 20.25
N PHE A 205 18.37 -5.35 21.40
CA PHE A 205 19.38 -6.39 21.52
C PHE A 205 18.99 -7.30 22.69
N ASP A 206 19.07 -8.61 22.48
CA ASP A 206 18.90 -9.58 23.54
C ASP A 206 20.21 -9.62 24.34
N LEU A 207 20.08 -9.57 25.66
CA LEU A 207 21.22 -9.72 26.58
C LEU A 207 21.63 -11.18 26.60
N ASP A 208 22.62 -11.55 25.78
CA ASP A 208 23.28 -12.84 25.91
C ASP A 208 24.19 -12.81 27.16
N VAL A 209 23.78 -13.52 28.20
CA VAL A 209 24.58 -13.64 29.41
C VAL A 209 25.69 -14.61 29.11
N ALA A 210 26.87 -14.07 28.78
CA ALA A 210 28.08 -14.83 28.43
C ALA A 210 28.46 -15.95 29.42
N ALA A 211 27.92 -15.93 30.64
CA ALA A 211 28.14 -16.94 31.66
C ALA A 211 27.30 -18.23 31.51
N GLY A 212 26.35 -18.33 30.57
CA GLY A 212 25.58 -19.56 30.30
C GLY A 212 24.63 -20.02 31.43
N SER A 213 24.79 -19.47 32.63
CA SER A 213 23.95 -19.69 33.81
C SER A 213 24.01 -18.46 34.71
N LEU A 214 22.85 -17.94 35.10
CA LEU A 214 22.75 -16.97 36.19
C LEU A 214 22.68 -17.76 37.49
N GLU A 215 23.62 -17.52 38.41
CA GLU A 215 23.59 -18.14 39.72
C GLU A 215 22.42 -17.58 40.54
N LEU A 216 21.58 -18.47 41.08
CA LEU A 216 20.54 -18.11 42.03
C LEU A 216 21.18 -18.02 43.41
N THR A 217 21.55 -16.81 43.83
CA THR A 217 21.96 -16.53 45.21
C THR A 217 20.84 -15.81 45.96
N GLY A 218 20.48 -16.34 47.12
CA GLY A 218 19.51 -15.77 48.05
C GLY A 218 19.50 -16.54 49.37
N ASP A 219 19.09 -15.87 50.46
CA ASP A 219 19.05 -16.44 51.82
C ASP A 219 18.12 -17.68 51.96
N LEU A 220 17.35 -17.99 50.91
CA LEU A 220 16.57 -19.23 50.79
C LEU A 220 17.43 -20.50 50.60
N LEU A 221 18.71 -20.38 50.21
CA LEU A 221 19.65 -21.51 50.27
C LEU A 221 19.99 -21.90 51.72
N ARG A 222 19.72 -21.01 52.69
CA ARG A 222 20.01 -21.22 54.12
C ARG A 222 18.74 -21.34 54.97
N THR A 223 17.63 -20.72 54.56
CA THR A 223 16.37 -20.71 55.29
C THR A 223 15.20 -21.05 54.37
N VAL A 224 14.65 -22.27 54.46
CA VAL A 224 13.44 -22.65 53.72
C VAL A 224 12.21 -22.15 54.49
N THR A 225 11.51 -21.15 53.95
CA THR A 225 10.23 -20.67 54.50
C THR A 225 9.08 -21.54 53.98
N VAL A 226 8.37 -22.18 54.90
CA VAL A 226 7.20 -23.02 54.58
C VAL A 226 5.99 -22.12 54.37
N LYS A 227 5.16 -22.40 53.35
CA LYS A 227 3.96 -21.62 53.05
C LYS A 227 3.02 -21.53 54.28
N PRO A 228 2.45 -20.35 54.59
CA PRO A 228 1.50 -20.20 55.69
C PRO A 228 0.32 -21.17 55.58
N GLY A 229 -0.03 -21.86 56.67
CA GLY A 229 -1.14 -22.84 56.72
C GLY A 229 -0.74 -24.32 56.57
N ALA A 230 0.55 -24.64 56.56
CA ALA A 230 1.07 -26.01 56.44
C ALA A 230 1.34 -26.74 57.77
N ALA A 231 0.81 -26.26 58.90
CA ALA A 231 1.03 -26.86 60.22
C ALA A 231 0.57 -28.34 60.25
N GLY A 232 1.47 -29.25 60.65
CA GLY A 232 1.19 -30.69 60.80
C GLY A 232 1.43 -31.55 59.56
N ARG A 233 2.01 -31.03 58.48
CA ARG A 233 2.38 -31.84 57.30
C ARG A 233 3.69 -32.60 57.52
N VAL A 234 3.75 -33.85 57.06
CA VAL A 234 4.92 -34.72 57.13
C VAL A 234 5.70 -34.62 55.81
N GLY A 235 7.01 -34.48 55.85
CA GLY A 235 7.85 -34.45 54.65
C GLY A 235 9.22 -35.03 54.93
N SER A 236 9.86 -35.63 53.92
CA SER A 236 11.18 -36.21 54.05
C SER A 236 12.27 -35.20 53.67
N VAL A 237 13.35 -35.17 54.46
CA VAL A 237 14.55 -34.39 54.16
C VAL A 237 15.62 -35.36 53.67
N ARG A 238 16.16 -35.16 52.46
CA ARG A 238 17.16 -36.06 51.86
C ARG A 238 18.54 -35.42 51.78
N ARG A 239 19.60 -36.23 51.88
CA ARG A 239 20.99 -35.76 51.70
C ARG A 239 21.35 -35.65 50.22
N LYS A 240 22.11 -34.61 49.86
CA LYS A 240 22.53 -34.33 48.47
C LYS A 240 23.49 -35.37 47.88
N ASP A 241 24.29 -36.00 48.72
CA ASP A 241 25.34 -36.93 48.32
C ASP A 241 24.83 -38.34 47.98
N THR A 242 23.76 -38.78 48.64
CA THR A 242 23.34 -40.19 48.65
C THR A 242 21.87 -40.37 48.29
N GLY A 243 21.05 -39.31 48.29
CA GLY A 243 19.61 -39.38 48.07
C GLY A 243 18.85 -40.13 49.17
N ALA A 244 19.54 -40.55 50.23
CA ALA A 244 18.97 -41.23 51.38
C ALA A 244 18.19 -40.24 52.25
N VAL A 245 17.09 -40.72 52.83
CA VAL A 245 16.28 -39.94 53.78
C VAL A 245 17.11 -39.72 55.05
N ALA A 246 17.43 -38.46 55.33
CA ALA A 246 18.23 -38.06 56.48
C ALA A 246 17.39 -37.99 57.76
N VAL A 247 16.12 -37.60 57.62
CA VAL A 247 15.10 -37.56 58.67
C VAL A 247 13.75 -37.88 58.03
N ASP A 248 13.01 -38.83 58.61
CA ASP A 248 11.62 -39.15 58.25
C ASP A 248 10.75 -39.00 59.50
N GLY A 249 9.86 -38.01 59.51
CA GLY A 249 9.03 -37.70 60.68
C GLY A 249 8.25 -36.39 60.52
N PRO A 250 7.22 -36.15 61.34
CA PRO A 250 6.44 -34.91 61.29
C PRO A 250 7.34 -33.70 61.57
N ILE A 251 7.43 -32.79 60.61
CA ILE A 251 8.18 -31.54 60.74
C ILE A 251 7.23 -30.49 61.33
N HIS A 252 7.42 -30.17 62.61
CA HIS A 252 6.61 -29.14 63.28
C HIS A 252 7.19 -27.74 63.04
N SER A 253 6.68 -27.03 62.03
CA SER A 253 6.97 -25.60 61.83
C SER A 253 6.08 -24.75 62.75
N VAL A 254 6.60 -24.23 63.86
CA VAL A 254 5.81 -23.41 64.81
C VAL A 254 5.85 -21.91 64.47
N SER A 255 6.70 -21.48 63.52
CA SER A 255 6.86 -20.05 63.21
C SER A 255 7.53 -19.80 61.84
N GLY A 256 7.07 -20.51 60.80
CA GLY A 256 7.43 -20.21 59.40
C GLY A 256 8.89 -20.45 58.99
N SER A 257 9.73 -21.01 59.86
CA SER A 257 11.12 -21.35 59.54
C SER A 257 11.46 -22.77 60.02
N MET A 258 12.16 -23.52 59.17
CA MET A 258 12.70 -24.84 59.50
C MET A 258 14.22 -24.70 59.69
N SER A 259 14.69 -24.93 60.91
CA SER A 259 16.13 -24.96 61.23
C SER A 259 16.58 -26.41 61.32
N VAL A 260 17.44 -26.83 60.40
CA VAL A 260 18.15 -28.12 60.48
C VAL A 260 19.55 -27.83 61.00
N SER A 261 19.88 -28.28 62.21
CA SER A 261 21.22 -28.12 62.77
C SER A 261 22.15 -29.21 62.25
N GLY A 262 23.19 -28.79 61.52
CA GLY A 262 24.23 -29.65 60.98
C GLY A 262 24.45 -29.42 59.49
N THR A 263 25.71 -29.24 59.10
CA THR A 263 26.13 -29.06 57.71
C THR A 263 26.13 -30.43 57.01
N PRO A 264 25.07 -30.74 56.25
CA PRO A 264 25.31 -31.16 54.88
C PRO A 264 24.33 -30.48 53.91
N ALA A 265 24.74 -30.39 52.64
CA ALA A 265 23.84 -29.95 51.57
C ALA A 265 22.59 -30.85 51.54
N ILE A 266 21.45 -30.27 51.82
CA ILE A 266 20.14 -30.92 51.85
C ILE A 266 19.37 -30.40 50.63
N TYR A 267 18.68 -31.29 49.90
CA TYR A 267 17.66 -30.87 48.93
C TYR A 267 16.31 -31.45 49.33
N TYR A 268 15.26 -30.67 49.14
CA TYR A 268 13.90 -31.03 49.52
C TYR A 268 13.27 -31.96 48.46
N ASP A 269 12.62 -33.04 48.90
CA ASP A 269 11.87 -33.95 48.03
C ASP A 269 10.37 -33.58 48.06
N PRO A 270 9.80 -33.08 46.94
CA PRO A 270 8.41 -32.62 46.89
C PRO A 270 7.36 -33.73 47.00
N GLN A 271 7.75 -35.00 47.06
CA GLN A 271 6.80 -36.12 47.14
C GLN A 271 5.99 -36.20 48.46
N GLY A 272 6.33 -35.40 49.48
CA GLY A 272 5.69 -35.43 50.81
C GLY A 272 4.53 -34.43 51.06
N GLY A 273 4.13 -33.59 50.09
CA GLY A 273 3.00 -32.66 50.28
C GLY A 273 3.28 -31.38 51.09
N LEU A 274 4.53 -31.11 51.45
CA LEU A 274 4.98 -29.82 52.00
C LEU A 274 5.19 -28.82 50.83
N GLN A 275 4.62 -27.62 50.93
CA GLN A 275 4.74 -26.57 49.91
C GLN A 275 5.69 -25.47 50.39
N VAL A 276 6.74 -25.20 49.62
CA VAL A 276 7.71 -24.11 49.87
C VAL A 276 7.21 -22.83 49.22
N ASP A 277 7.37 -21.70 49.92
CA ASP A 277 7.10 -20.39 49.32
C ASP A 277 8.27 -19.96 48.43
N MET A 278 8.04 -19.91 47.12
CA MET A 278 9.03 -19.48 46.12
C MET A 278 8.87 -18.00 45.73
N ALA A 279 7.95 -17.25 46.35
CA ALA A 279 7.63 -15.87 45.96
C ALA A 279 8.79 -14.87 46.19
N GLY A 280 9.85 -15.25 46.92
CA GLY A 280 11.03 -14.43 47.19
C GLY A 280 12.29 -14.77 46.38
N LEU A 281 12.19 -15.61 45.34
CA LEU A 281 13.34 -16.01 44.54
C LEU A 281 13.83 -14.84 43.67
N MET A 282 14.92 -14.20 44.09
CA MET A 282 15.59 -13.12 43.35
C MET A 282 16.86 -13.68 42.69
N ILE A 283 17.11 -13.30 41.45
CA ILE A 283 18.39 -13.57 40.77
C ILE A 283 19.29 -12.38 41.08
N GLU A 284 20.32 -12.57 41.91
CA GLU A 284 21.29 -11.54 42.26
C GLU A 284 22.66 -11.89 41.64
N ASN A 285 23.24 -10.96 40.90
CA ASN A 285 24.61 -11.07 40.41
C ASN A 285 25.58 -10.71 41.54
N THR A 286 25.94 -11.70 42.35
CA THR A 286 26.71 -11.54 43.59
C THR A 286 28.20 -11.20 43.38
N GLY A 287 28.67 -11.10 42.14
CA GLY A 287 30.08 -10.83 41.83
C GLY A 287 30.45 -9.36 41.55
N GLY A 288 29.50 -8.43 41.50
CA GLY A 288 29.75 -7.03 41.11
C GLY A 288 30.27 -6.83 39.68
N ALA A 289 30.48 -7.91 38.91
CA ALA A 289 30.80 -7.89 37.50
C ALA A 289 29.49 -7.67 36.73
N GLY A 290 29.24 -6.44 36.25
CA GLY A 290 28.09 -6.16 35.40
C GLY A 290 27.98 -7.16 34.25
N ILE A 291 26.76 -7.46 33.79
CA ILE A 291 26.53 -8.31 32.61
C ILE A 291 27.36 -7.71 31.46
N PRO A 292 28.42 -8.38 30.97
CA PRO A 292 29.32 -7.77 30.02
C PRO A 292 28.64 -7.70 28.65
N VAL A 293 28.06 -6.54 28.33
CA VAL A 293 27.59 -6.23 26.98
C VAL A 293 28.80 -5.85 26.13
N THR A 294 29.05 -6.56 25.04
CA THR A 294 30.18 -6.25 24.17
C THR A 294 29.80 -5.19 23.13
N LEU A 295 30.77 -4.40 22.66
CA LEU A 295 30.55 -3.46 21.55
C LEU A 295 30.14 -4.20 20.26
N ALA A 296 30.58 -5.45 20.10
CA ALA A 296 30.19 -6.28 18.96
C ALA A 296 28.70 -6.61 18.96
N ASP A 297 28.08 -6.81 20.12
CA ASP A 297 26.63 -7.04 20.24
C ASP A 297 25.84 -5.77 19.86
N ILE A 298 26.36 -4.60 20.22
CA ILE A 298 25.78 -3.30 19.84
C ILE A 298 25.89 -3.08 18.33
N ASP A 299 27.04 -3.38 17.73
CA ASP A 299 27.22 -3.26 16.28
C ASP A 299 26.35 -4.27 15.52
N LYS A 300 26.17 -5.49 16.05
CA LYS A 300 25.23 -6.49 15.51
C LYS A 300 23.78 -6.02 15.60
N ALA A 301 23.39 -5.35 16.68
CA ALA A 301 22.05 -4.75 16.79
C ALA A 301 21.85 -3.64 15.74
N ARG A 302 22.87 -2.81 15.50
CA ARG A 302 22.84 -1.78 14.45
C ARG A 302 22.73 -2.38 13.04
N THR A 303 23.45 -3.46 12.74
CA THR A 303 23.33 -4.13 11.44
C THR A 303 21.98 -4.82 11.29
N THR A 304 21.46 -5.46 12.34
CA THR A 304 20.11 -6.06 12.34
C THR A 304 19.04 -5.01 12.05
N GLN A 305 19.15 -3.83 12.66
CA GLN A 305 18.29 -2.68 12.38
C GLN A 305 18.39 -2.22 10.91
N ALA A 306 19.60 -2.19 10.34
CA ALA A 306 19.80 -1.85 8.93
C ALA A 306 19.18 -2.89 7.99
N PHE A 307 19.32 -4.18 8.30
CA PHE A 307 18.70 -5.26 7.52
C PHE A 307 17.18 -5.26 7.65
N ALA A 308 16.62 -4.94 8.82
CA ALA A 308 15.18 -4.77 8.98
C ALA A 308 14.64 -3.65 8.09
N LYS A 309 15.34 -2.50 8.04
CA LYS A 309 15.00 -1.39 7.12
C LYS A 309 15.06 -1.81 5.65
N LEU A 310 16.08 -2.59 5.27
CA LEU A 310 16.20 -3.12 3.91
C LEU A 310 15.05 -4.09 3.59
N ARG A 311 14.65 -4.94 4.54
CA ARG A 311 13.50 -5.84 4.38
C ARG A 311 12.21 -5.06 4.18
N THR A 312 11.97 -4.00 4.94
CA THR A 312 10.81 -3.11 4.75
C THR A 312 10.83 -2.43 3.39
N ALA A 313 12.00 -2.04 2.88
CA ALA A 313 12.12 -1.45 1.55
C ALA A 313 11.84 -2.45 0.41
N TYR A 314 11.95 -3.75 0.68
CA TYR A 314 11.60 -4.82 -0.26
C TYR A 314 10.15 -5.29 -0.12
N ALA A 315 9.49 -4.96 1.00
CA ALA A 315 8.07 -5.21 1.19
C ALA A 315 7.24 -4.35 0.21
N GLY A 316 6.23 -4.95 -0.41
CA GLY A 316 5.38 -4.29 -1.43
C GLY A 316 5.65 -4.75 -2.86
N ASN A 317 6.51 -5.74 -3.08
CA ASN A 317 6.62 -6.42 -4.36
C ASN A 317 5.46 -7.40 -4.63
N ASP A 318 4.67 -7.75 -3.62
CA ASP A 318 3.42 -8.50 -3.77
C ASP A 318 2.27 -7.61 -4.29
N ALA A 319 2.36 -7.22 -5.56
CA ALA A 319 1.32 -6.41 -6.21
C ALA A 319 0.05 -7.21 -6.50
N THR A 320 0.17 -8.54 -6.60
CA THR A 320 -0.90 -9.43 -7.05
C THR A 320 -1.61 -10.16 -5.91
N GLY A 321 -0.98 -10.33 -4.74
CA GLY A 321 -1.49 -11.19 -3.67
C GLY A 321 -1.30 -12.69 -3.95
N PHE A 322 -0.64 -13.04 -5.06
CA PHE A 322 -0.41 -14.41 -5.52
C PHE A 322 1.07 -14.68 -5.82
N ASP A 323 1.95 -13.71 -5.54
CA ASP A 323 3.38 -13.83 -5.79
C ASP A 323 4.12 -14.39 -4.59
N ASN A 324 5.22 -15.11 -4.85
CA ASN A 324 6.07 -15.70 -3.82
C ASN A 324 7.00 -14.65 -3.18
N ASP A 325 6.46 -13.54 -2.68
CA ASP A 325 7.21 -12.37 -2.19
C ASP A 325 8.20 -12.74 -1.09
N ASP A 326 7.83 -13.60 -0.14
CA ASP A 326 8.72 -14.05 0.93
C ASP A 326 10.02 -14.69 0.39
N THR A 327 9.93 -15.41 -0.73
CA THR A 327 11.10 -16.04 -1.35
C THR A 327 11.96 -15.03 -2.09
N ILE A 328 11.34 -14.04 -2.74
CA ILE A 328 12.03 -12.94 -3.44
C ILE A 328 12.76 -12.07 -2.42
N VAL A 329 12.07 -11.68 -1.34
CA VAL A 329 12.66 -10.92 -0.23
C VAL A 329 13.81 -11.70 0.40
N ALA A 330 13.66 -13.01 0.62
CA ALA A 330 14.75 -13.84 1.16
C ALA A 330 15.99 -13.87 0.24
N LEU A 331 15.81 -14.02 -1.07
CA LEU A 331 16.92 -14.01 -2.04
C LEU A 331 17.61 -12.64 -2.08
N LEU A 332 16.85 -11.54 -2.09
CA LEU A 332 17.39 -10.19 -2.04
C LEU A 332 18.13 -9.90 -0.73
N MET A 333 17.65 -10.42 0.40
CA MET A 333 18.35 -10.35 1.69
C MET A 333 19.66 -11.13 1.69
N GLN A 334 19.75 -12.23 0.94
CA GLN A 334 20.98 -12.99 0.74
C GLN A 334 21.94 -12.32 -0.25
N GLY A 335 21.56 -11.20 -0.87
CA GLY A 335 22.34 -10.51 -1.90
C GLY A 335 22.35 -11.22 -3.25
N ILE A 336 21.44 -12.19 -3.45
CA ILE A 336 21.29 -12.91 -4.71
C ILE A 336 20.37 -12.08 -5.61
N SER A 337 20.83 -11.82 -6.83
CA SER A 337 20.01 -11.16 -7.84
C SER A 337 18.84 -12.06 -8.22
N VAL A 338 17.62 -11.54 -8.07
CA VAL A 338 16.41 -12.20 -8.53
C VAL A 338 16.27 -11.94 -10.04
N PRO A 339 15.97 -12.96 -10.87
CA PRO A 339 15.70 -12.77 -12.29
C PRO A 339 14.58 -11.75 -12.51
N GLN A 340 14.70 -10.93 -13.55
CA GLN A 340 13.73 -9.86 -13.83
C GLN A 340 12.30 -10.41 -14.01
N ASP A 341 12.17 -11.64 -14.51
CA ASP A 341 10.90 -12.32 -14.74
C ASP A 341 10.12 -12.64 -13.45
N GLN A 342 10.80 -12.64 -12.29
CA GLN A 342 10.15 -12.84 -10.99
C GLN A 342 9.64 -11.52 -10.40
N PHE A 343 10.07 -10.37 -10.92
CA PHE A 343 9.56 -9.06 -10.52
C PHE A 343 8.32 -8.67 -11.34
N LYS A 344 7.17 -9.18 -10.91
CA LYS A 344 5.86 -8.96 -11.54
C LYS A 344 5.22 -7.62 -11.14
N ARG A 345 5.89 -6.52 -11.46
CA ARG A 345 5.39 -5.16 -11.16
C ARG A 345 5.02 -4.38 -12.43
N PRO A 346 3.99 -3.52 -12.37
CA PRO A 346 3.77 -2.49 -13.38
C PRO A 346 4.95 -1.54 -13.49
N TRP A 347 5.16 -0.99 -14.68
CA TRP A 347 6.17 0.04 -14.91
C TRP A 347 5.48 1.38 -15.11
N LEU A 348 5.87 2.38 -14.31
CA LEU A 348 5.42 3.74 -14.54
C LEU A 348 6.19 4.31 -15.74
N LEU A 349 5.47 4.69 -16.80
CA LEU A 349 6.06 5.29 -18.00
C LEU A 349 6.22 6.80 -17.84
N ASP A 350 5.15 7.48 -17.43
CA ASP A 350 5.14 8.92 -17.17
C ASP A 350 4.02 9.26 -16.17
N SER A 351 4.22 10.31 -15.38
CA SER A 351 3.27 10.78 -14.38
C SER A 351 3.38 12.30 -14.28
N LYS A 352 2.25 12.99 -14.44
CA LYS A 352 2.17 14.44 -14.35
C LYS A 352 1.01 14.87 -13.48
N ARG A 353 1.30 15.79 -12.57
CA ARG A 353 0.29 16.51 -11.79
C ARG A 353 0.15 17.91 -12.33
N VAL A 354 -1.06 18.29 -12.74
CA VAL A 354 -1.35 19.59 -13.34
C VAL A 354 -2.42 20.30 -12.51
N PRO A 355 -2.20 21.57 -12.10
CA PRO A 355 -3.24 22.37 -11.48
C PRO A 355 -4.30 22.78 -12.51
N VAL A 356 -5.56 22.78 -12.10
CA VAL A 356 -6.66 23.30 -12.91
C VAL A 356 -6.68 24.81 -12.82
N GLY A 357 -6.63 25.50 -13.97
CA GLY A 357 -6.83 26.95 -14.04
C GLY A 357 -8.32 27.28 -14.18
N PHE A 358 -8.75 28.38 -13.56
CA PHE A 358 -10.15 28.82 -13.60
C PHE A 358 -10.31 30.09 -14.44
N VAL A 359 -11.40 30.15 -15.20
CA VAL A 359 -11.81 31.34 -15.95
C VAL A 359 -13.27 31.62 -15.62
N GLU A 360 -13.54 32.86 -15.23
CA GLU A 360 -14.87 33.34 -14.84
C GLU A 360 -15.51 34.15 -15.98
N ARG A 361 -16.80 33.95 -16.21
CA ARG A 361 -17.62 34.74 -17.15
C ARG A 361 -18.82 35.32 -16.41
N HIS A 362 -18.90 36.65 -16.37
CA HIS A 362 -20.04 37.36 -15.78
C HIS A 362 -21.25 37.36 -16.74
N ALA A 363 -22.45 37.29 -16.16
CA ALA A 363 -23.68 37.48 -16.93
C ALA A 363 -23.80 38.93 -17.44
N THR A 364 -24.41 39.10 -18.61
CA THR A 364 -24.60 40.41 -19.25
C THR A 364 -26.08 40.83 -19.30
N ASP A 365 -26.98 40.02 -18.72
CA ASP A 365 -28.39 40.36 -18.59
C ASP A 365 -28.62 41.24 -17.33
N GLY A 366 -29.64 42.09 -17.38
CA GLY A 366 -29.89 43.08 -16.32
C GLY A 366 -30.45 42.51 -15.01
N ALA A 367 -30.84 41.23 -14.97
CA ALA A 367 -31.44 40.60 -13.79
C ALA A 367 -30.43 39.74 -13.00
N ASN A 368 -29.39 39.23 -13.66
CA ASN A 368 -28.38 38.33 -13.11
C ASN A 368 -26.98 38.95 -13.13
N LEU A 369 -26.87 40.29 -13.09
CA LEU A 369 -25.58 40.99 -13.22
C LEU A 369 -24.55 40.59 -12.15
N ASP A 370 -25.03 40.10 -11.00
CA ASP A 370 -24.23 39.60 -9.89
C ASP A 370 -23.88 38.10 -10.00
N ALA A 371 -24.41 37.41 -11.01
CA ALA A 371 -24.14 35.99 -11.26
C ALA A 371 -22.96 35.81 -12.23
N SER A 372 -22.09 34.87 -11.90
CA SER A 372 -21.01 34.44 -12.77
C SER A 372 -21.02 32.93 -12.94
N VAL A 373 -20.40 32.47 -14.01
CA VAL A 373 -20.16 31.05 -14.26
C VAL A 373 -18.66 30.87 -14.41
N THR A 374 -18.11 29.94 -13.64
CA THR A 374 -16.69 29.59 -13.70
C THR A 374 -16.50 28.23 -14.36
N LEU A 375 -15.50 28.16 -15.24
CA LEU A 375 -15.03 26.93 -15.88
C LEU A 375 -13.58 26.66 -15.50
N GLY A 376 -13.29 25.42 -15.10
CA GLY A 376 -11.93 24.94 -14.84
C GLY A 376 -11.36 24.21 -16.05
N ARG A 377 -10.10 24.48 -16.44
CA ARG A 377 -9.40 23.76 -17.51
C ARG A 377 -7.98 23.37 -17.11
N ALA A 378 -7.57 22.17 -17.50
CA ALA A 378 -6.20 21.67 -17.38
C ALA A 378 -5.83 20.89 -18.65
N SER A 379 -4.54 20.87 -18.98
CA SER A 379 -4.01 20.00 -20.04
C SER A 379 -2.70 19.36 -19.59
N ALA A 380 -2.50 18.11 -19.98
CA ALA A 380 -1.29 17.35 -19.71
C ALA A 380 -0.87 16.59 -20.98
N SER A 381 0.43 16.39 -21.15
CA SER A 381 0.94 15.48 -22.19
C SER A 381 1.87 14.47 -21.57
N LEU A 382 1.62 13.18 -21.78
CA LEU A 382 2.46 12.07 -21.31
C LEU A 382 3.31 11.53 -22.46
N THR A 383 4.55 11.15 -22.16
CA THR A 383 5.43 10.48 -23.13
C THR A 383 5.44 8.98 -22.88
N LEU A 384 5.20 8.19 -23.92
CA LEU A 384 5.17 6.74 -23.83
C LEU A 384 6.36 6.16 -24.58
N ASN A 385 7.23 5.44 -23.88
CA ASN A 385 8.31 4.66 -24.49
C ASN A 385 8.41 3.32 -23.79
N VAL A 386 8.15 2.24 -24.51
CA VAL A 386 8.27 0.87 -24.03
C VAL A 386 9.30 0.15 -24.90
N PRO A 387 10.41 -0.34 -24.32
CA PRO A 387 11.39 -1.11 -25.09
C PRO A 387 10.77 -2.43 -25.55
N GLN A 388 11.41 -3.11 -26.50
CA GLN A 388 10.91 -4.38 -27.00
C GLN A 388 10.63 -5.37 -25.86
N GLN A 389 9.40 -5.88 -25.80
CA GLN A 389 8.98 -6.85 -24.79
C GLN A 389 8.85 -8.24 -25.40
N ASP A 390 9.12 -9.27 -24.62
CA ASP A 390 9.01 -10.68 -24.99
C ASP A 390 7.71 -11.34 -24.45
N VAL A 391 7.03 -10.68 -23.52
CA VAL A 391 5.78 -11.11 -22.87
C VAL A 391 4.52 -10.44 -23.45
N GLY A 392 4.68 -9.28 -24.11
CA GLY A 392 3.56 -8.39 -24.40
C GLY A 392 2.93 -7.79 -23.13
N GLY A 393 1.78 -7.14 -23.26
CA GLY A 393 1.09 -6.52 -22.13
C GLY A 393 0.17 -5.39 -22.55
N MET A 394 -0.07 -4.46 -21.64
CA MET A 394 -0.99 -3.35 -21.87
C MET A 394 -0.53 -2.09 -21.19
N ILE A 395 -0.58 -0.97 -21.91
CA ILE A 395 -0.42 0.36 -21.33
C ILE A 395 -1.80 0.83 -20.87
N ILE A 396 -1.91 1.31 -19.64
CA ILE A 396 -3.11 1.89 -19.06
C ILE A 396 -2.83 3.34 -18.69
N ILE A 397 -3.74 4.23 -19.09
CA ILE A 397 -3.67 5.64 -18.77
C ILE A 397 -4.81 5.97 -17.80
N THR A 398 -4.47 6.56 -16.66
CA THR A 398 -5.43 6.92 -15.60
C THR A 398 -5.39 8.41 -15.30
N VAL A 399 -6.56 8.96 -14.96
CA VAL A 399 -6.76 10.33 -14.51
C VAL A 399 -7.48 10.33 -13.16
N GLU A 400 -7.00 11.16 -12.24
CA GLU A 400 -7.62 11.42 -10.95
C GLU A 400 -7.76 12.93 -10.77
N VAL A 401 -8.96 13.41 -10.50
CA VAL A 401 -9.23 14.83 -10.24
C VAL A 401 -9.65 14.98 -8.79
N LEU A 402 -8.85 15.74 -8.03
CA LEU A 402 -9.06 15.99 -6.61
C LEU A 402 -8.57 17.39 -6.22
N PRO A 403 -9.28 18.11 -5.33
CA PRO A 403 -8.72 19.26 -4.65
C PRO A 403 -7.60 18.87 -3.69
N GLU A 404 -6.82 19.87 -3.27
CA GLU A 404 -5.97 19.71 -2.10
C GLU A 404 -6.81 19.30 -0.88
N ARG A 405 -6.30 18.31 -0.13
CA ARG A 405 -6.91 17.94 1.16
C ARG A 405 -6.70 19.07 2.16
N ILE A 406 -7.81 19.66 2.62
CA ILE A 406 -7.83 20.69 3.65
C ILE A 406 -8.60 20.15 4.85
N ASP A 407 -7.94 20.11 6.00
CA ASP A 407 -8.59 19.87 7.29
C ASP A 407 -8.78 21.25 7.97
N GLU A 408 -10.02 21.74 8.02
CA GLU A 408 -10.31 23.14 8.38
C GLU A 408 -10.03 23.53 9.84
N ARG A 409 -10.02 22.55 10.76
CA ARG A 409 -9.98 22.74 12.22
C ARG A 409 -8.67 22.32 12.87
N MET A 410 -7.59 22.22 12.10
CA MET A 410 -6.30 21.83 12.65
C MET A 410 -5.87 22.79 13.77
N THR A 411 -5.43 22.25 14.91
CA THR A 411 -4.87 23.09 15.97
C THR A 411 -3.50 23.62 15.59
N ASP A 412 -3.22 24.87 15.96
CA ASP A 412 -1.86 25.41 15.94
C ASP A 412 -1.10 24.98 17.20
N GLU A 413 -0.07 24.15 17.04
CA GLU A 413 0.77 23.69 18.14
C GLU A 413 1.50 24.83 18.84
N TYR A 414 1.77 25.94 18.15
CA TYR A 414 2.35 27.13 18.79
C TYR A 414 1.41 27.73 19.84
N LEU A 415 0.11 27.77 19.60
CA LEU A 415 -0.89 28.27 20.57
C LEU A 415 -1.02 27.39 21.81
N ARG A 416 -0.48 26.17 21.78
CA ARG A 416 -0.44 25.22 22.91
C ARG A 416 0.88 25.22 23.65
N CYS A 417 1.81 26.09 23.27
CA CYS A 417 3.09 26.27 23.96
C CYS A 417 2.94 27.31 25.07
N PHE A 418 2.67 26.85 26.29
CA PHE A 418 2.48 27.71 27.46
C PHE A 418 3.75 27.90 28.30
N ARG A 419 4.79 27.12 28.02
CA ARG A 419 6.08 27.12 28.73
C ARG A 419 7.20 27.00 27.71
N PHE A 420 8.35 27.55 28.04
CA PHE A 420 9.55 27.46 27.19
C PHE A 420 9.93 26.01 26.90
N ASP A 421 9.72 25.11 27.86
CA ASP A 421 9.96 23.67 27.70
C ASP A 421 9.11 23.02 26.60
N HIS A 422 8.02 23.64 26.14
CA HIS A 422 7.22 23.09 25.03
C HIS A 422 7.88 23.31 23.66
N LEU A 423 8.83 24.25 23.59
CA LEU A 423 9.62 24.50 22.40
C LEU A 423 10.70 23.41 22.20
N PRO A 424 11.27 23.28 20.99
CA PRO A 424 12.39 22.39 20.75
C PRO A 424 13.57 22.72 21.67
N ASN A 425 14.18 21.69 22.24
CA ASN A 425 15.38 21.82 23.06
C ASN A 425 16.38 20.76 22.63
N ALA A 426 17.46 21.21 21.98
CA ALA A 426 18.47 20.32 21.42
C ALA A 426 19.03 19.31 22.42
N LEU A 427 19.21 19.69 23.70
CA LEU A 427 19.73 18.79 24.72
C LEU A 427 18.71 17.68 25.05
N ARG A 428 17.45 18.06 25.24
CA ARG A 428 16.35 17.09 25.50
C ARG A 428 16.12 16.20 24.30
N ASP A 429 16.16 16.77 23.11
CA ASP A 429 15.83 16.09 21.86
C ASP A 429 16.91 15.05 21.49
N VAL A 430 18.19 15.35 21.76
CA VAL A 430 19.29 14.38 21.58
C VAL A 430 19.27 13.27 22.64
N GLN A 431 18.85 13.57 23.87
CA GLN A 431 18.78 12.60 24.96
C GLN A 431 17.48 11.78 24.99
N ARG A 432 16.54 12.08 24.08
CA ARG A 432 15.26 11.38 24.04
C ARG A 432 15.46 9.95 23.54
N VAL A 433 14.97 8.99 24.33
CA VAL A 433 15.08 7.57 24.00
C VAL A 433 14.38 7.29 22.66
N GLU A 434 13.17 7.80 22.46
CA GLU A 434 12.40 7.64 21.23
C GLU A 434 12.31 8.95 20.43
N PRO A 435 12.93 9.05 19.24
CA PRO A 435 12.87 10.25 18.40
C PRO A 435 11.55 10.33 17.59
N VAL A 436 10.42 10.10 18.26
CA VAL A 436 9.07 10.07 17.68
C VAL A 436 8.12 10.90 18.52
N ASP A 437 7.24 11.67 17.87
CA ASP A 437 6.18 12.44 18.51
C ASP A 437 4.79 11.83 18.24
N LEU A 438 3.93 11.91 19.25
CA LEU A 438 2.53 11.49 19.18
C LEU A 438 1.70 12.58 18.50
N VAL A 439 1.02 12.23 17.43
CA VAL A 439 0.02 13.10 16.79
C VAL A 439 -1.33 12.81 17.41
N GLN A 440 -1.87 13.77 18.15
CA GLN A 440 -3.19 13.66 18.76
C GLN A 440 -4.29 14.02 17.75
N ASN A 441 -5.49 13.46 17.92
CA ASN A 441 -6.66 13.75 17.07
C ASN A 441 -6.97 15.24 16.96
N ARG A 442 -6.75 16.00 18.05
CA ARG A 442 -6.91 17.47 18.05
C ARG A 442 -6.09 18.17 16.97
N ARG A 443 -4.96 17.60 16.57
CA ARG A 443 -4.07 18.20 15.58
C ARG A 443 -4.68 18.22 14.18
N ILE A 444 -5.54 17.25 13.89
CA ILE A 444 -6.30 17.19 12.64
C ILE A 444 -7.62 17.95 12.81
N ASP A 445 -8.32 17.72 13.91
CA ASP A 445 -9.58 18.42 14.24
C ASP A 445 -9.62 18.85 15.71
N SER A 446 -9.54 20.16 15.96
CA SER A 446 -9.58 20.75 17.30
C SER A 446 -10.85 20.42 18.09
N LYS A 447 -11.97 20.13 17.41
CA LYS A 447 -13.26 19.78 18.03
C LYS A 447 -13.58 18.29 17.96
N HIS A 448 -12.58 17.45 17.70
CA HIS A 448 -12.74 15.99 17.74
C HIS A 448 -13.39 15.55 19.06
N SER A 449 -14.28 14.56 19.05
CA SER A 449 -14.96 14.03 20.25
C SER A 449 -13.98 13.52 21.32
N THR A 450 -12.83 13.02 20.86
CA THR A 450 -11.67 12.60 21.69
C THR A 450 -10.38 13.36 21.32
N PRO A 451 -10.22 14.65 21.70
CA PRO A 451 -9.10 15.49 21.23
C PRO A 451 -7.72 14.98 21.65
N ALA A 452 -7.64 14.37 22.83
CA ALA A 452 -6.40 13.80 23.37
C ALA A 452 -6.10 12.38 22.87
N GLY A 453 -7.01 11.78 22.07
CA GLY A 453 -6.80 10.48 21.47
C GLY A 453 -5.63 10.48 20.49
N LEU A 454 -5.05 9.30 20.26
CA LEU A 454 -3.97 9.13 19.30
C LEU A 454 -4.54 9.07 17.87
N TYR A 455 -4.00 9.91 17.00
CA TYR A 455 -4.22 9.83 15.56
C TYR A 455 -3.13 8.97 14.91
N GLY A 456 -1.86 9.26 15.21
CA GLY A 456 -0.73 8.51 14.67
C GLY A 456 0.61 9.02 15.21
N TYR A 457 1.69 8.66 14.53
CA TYR A 457 3.06 9.00 14.93
C TYR A 457 3.77 9.79 13.84
N GLU A 458 4.63 10.73 14.23
CA GLU A 458 5.46 11.50 13.31
C GLU A 458 6.91 11.58 13.80
N PRO A 459 7.87 11.93 12.93
CA PRO A 459 9.24 12.20 13.36
C PRO A 459 9.28 13.30 14.43
N MET A 460 10.22 13.19 15.38
CA MET A 460 10.41 14.19 16.43
C MET A 460 10.46 15.62 15.89
N ASN A 461 9.75 16.53 16.55
CA ASN A 461 9.67 17.96 16.21
C ASN A 461 9.08 18.26 14.82
N TYR A 462 8.50 17.28 14.11
CA TYR A 462 7.92 17.50 12.78
C TYR A 462 6.75 18.50 12.82
N LYS A 463 6.04 18.63 13.95
CA LYS A 463 5.07 19.72 14.21
C LYS A 463 5.57 21.15 13.95
N TRP A 464 6.87 21.38 14.02
CA TRP A 464 7.47 22.70 13.75
C TRP A 464 7.78 22.94 12.28
N ARG A 465 7.70 21.89 11.45
CA ARG A 465 7.70 22.00 9.98
C ARG A 465 6.30 22.40 9.52
N ARG A 466 5.97 23.67 9.74
CA ARG A 466 4.63 24.24 9.54
C ARG A 466 4.27 24.28 8.06
N ASN A 467 3.32 23.45 7.67
CA ASN A 467 2.63 23.49 6.39
C ASN A 467 1.14 23.19 6.63
N PHE A 468 0.30 24.22 6.75
CA PHE A 468 -1.13 24.11 7.08
C PHE A 468 -1.92 25.25 6.42
N THR A 469 -3.21 25.02 6.19
CA THR A 469 -4.16 26.04 5.69
C THR A 469 -5.01 26.50 6.86
N ARG A 470 -5.33 27.80 6.94
CA ARG A 470 -6.28 28.33 7.93
C ARG A 470 -7.44 28.98 7.22
N LEU A 471 -8.65 28.58 7.60
CA LEU A 471 -9.89 29.22 7.18
C LEU A 471 -10.39 30.09 8.34
N GLY A 472 -10.47 31.40 8.12
CA GLY A 472 -10.87 32.38 9.12
C GLY A 472 -11.90 33.36 8.57
N GLY A 473 -12.43 34.24 9.43
CA GLY A 473 -13.47 35.21 9.04
C GLY A 473 -14.72 34.52 8.55
N ASP A 474 -15.27 34.97 7.42
CA ASP A 474 -16.50 34.41 6.84
C ASP A 474 -16.37 32.95 6.34
N PHE A 475 -15.13 32.44 6.24
CA PHE A 475 -14.85 31.03 5.92
C PHE A 475 -14.73 30.15 7.17
N TYR A 476 -14.73 30.73 8.37
CA TYR A 476 -14.63 30.00 9.64
C TYR A 476 -15.92 29.21 9.91
N MET A 477 -15.76 27.96 10.36
CA MET A 477 -16.89 27.12 10.74
C MET A 477 -16.70 26.57 12.14
N ASP A 478 -17.71 26.77 12.97
CA ASP A 478 -17.67 26.34 14.36
C ASP A 478 -18.16 24.89 14.54
N THR A 479 -19.06 24.40 13.68
CA THR A 479 -19.62 23.02 13.74
C THR A 479 -19.50 22.32 12.39
N PRO A 480 -18.89 21.12 12.28
CA PRO A 480 -18.70 20.48 10.98
C PRO A 480 -20.06 20.04 10.47
N GLY A 481 -20.33 20.16 9.16
CA GLY A 481 -21.66 19.87 8.62
C GLY A 481 -22.73 20.92 8.95
N GLY A 482 -22.35 22.10 9.45
CA GLY A 482 -23.24 23.23 9.79
C GLY A 482 -23.99 23.86 8.61
N GLY A 483 -23.99 23.23 7.44
CA GLY A 483 -24.77 23.60 6.27
C GLY A 483 -24.05 24.55 5.32
N TRP A 484 -24.66 24.70 4.15
CA TRP A 484 -24.20 25.56 3.07
C TRP A 484 -24.18 27.03 3.49
N THR A 485 -23.05 27.71 3.25
CA THR A 485 -22.99 29.17 3.29
C THR A 485 -22.42 29.69 1.98
N GLU A 486 -22.90 30.85 1.54
CA GLU A 486 -22.56 31.39 0.23
C GLU A 486 -21.04 31.58 0.04
N ASN A 487 -20.34 32.02 1.09
CA ASN A 487 -18.88 32.19 1.06
C ASN A 487 -18.12 30.85 1.06
N ARG A 488 -18.69 29.78 1.62
CA ARG A 488 -18.04 28.46 1.66
C ARG A 488 -18.29 27.61 0.42
N SER A 489 -19.27 27.98 -0.41
CA SER A 489 -19.50 27.33 -1.72
C SER A 489 -18.26 27.35 -2.64
N ASN A 490 -17.31 28.24 -2.37
CA ASN A 490 -16.06 28.38 -3.13
C ASN A 490 -14.92 27.47 -2.64
N ILE A 491 -15.15 26.61 -1.64
CA ILE A 491 -14.12 25.69 -1.11
C ILE A 491 -14.55 24.27 -1.36
N TRP A 492 -13.78 23.55 -2.18
CA TRP A 492 -14.06 22.15 -2.46
C TRP A 492 -13.35 21.24 -1.46
N GLN A 493 -14.03 20.87 -0.37
CA GLN A 493 -13.44 20.07 0.71
C GLN A 493 -14.38 18.97 1.20
N THR A 494 -13.82 17.93 1.81
CA THR A 494 -14.57 16.85 2.46
C THR A 494 -14.84 17.22 3.92
N GLU A 495 -16.11 17.42 4.29
CA GLU A 495 -16.49 17.73 5.67
C GLU A 495 -16.47 16.45 6.54
N LEU A 496 -15.26 16.02 6.92
CA LEU A 496 -15.05 14.85 7.77
C LEU A 496 -15.29 15.19 9.24
N VAL A 497 -16.28 14.56 9.87
CA VAL A 497 -16.53 14.66 11.31
C VAL A 497 -15.67 13.63 12.04
N ASN A 498 -14.87 14.07 13.03
CA ASN A 498 -14.00 13.21 13.84
C ASN A 498 -13.05 12.32 12.99
N PRO A 499 -12.14 12.90 12.20
CA PRO A 499 -11.24 12.13 11.35
C PRO A 499 -10.32 11.23 12.19
N THR A 500 -10.28 9.94 11.86
CA THR A 500 -9.35 8.95 12.44
C THR A 500 -8.30 8.53 11.42
N PHE A 501 -7.23 7.90 11.86
CA PHE A 501 -6.20 7.37 10.96
C PHE A 501 -6.69 6.06 10.36
N SER A 502 -7.46 6.18 9.27
CA SER A 502 -7.99 5.05 8.50
C SER A 502 -7.50 5.10 7.05
N ASP A 503 -8.01 4.21 6.21
CA ASP A 503 -7.93 4.26 4.75
C ASP A 503 -8.17 5.67 4.15
N SER A 504 -9.06 6.46 4.75
CA SER A 504 -9.38 7.85 4.39
C SER A 504 -8.18 8.81 4.49
N HIS A 505 -7.13 8.42 5.21
CA HIS A 505 -5.89 9.17 5.26
C HIS A 505 -5.19 9.18 3.88
N TYR A 506 -5.22 8.05 3.18
CA TYR A 506 -4.54 7.85 1.89
C TYR A 506 -5.49 8.00 0.70
N LEU A 507 -6.74 7.55 0.85
CA LEU A 507 -7.76 7.54 -0.18
C LEU A 507 -8.80 8.64 0.05
N ALA A 508 -9.25 9.30 -1.01
CA ALA A 508 -10.41 10.19 -0.95
C ALA A 508 -11.64 9.44 -0.39
N PRO A 509 -12.57 10.09 0.34
CA PRO A 509 -13.81 9.45 0.78
C PRO A 509 -14.59 8.80 -0.38
N ALA A 510 -15.34 7.73 -0.09
CA ALA A 510 -16.10 7.01 -1.11
C ALA A 510 -17.13 7.92 -1.81
N ASP A 511 -17.84 8.73 -1.02
CA ASP A 511 -18.74 9.78 -1.50
C ASP A 511 -18.01 11.12 -1.43
N PHE A 512 -17.26 11.44 -2.48
CA PHE A 512 -16.63 12.74 -2.59
C PHE A 512 -17.69 13.82 -2.84
N PRO A 513 -17.67 14.98 -2.15
CA PRO A 513 -18.72 15.98 -2.31
C PRO A 513 -18.63 16.68 -3.67
N HIS A 514 -19.78 16.93 -4.30
CA HIS A 514 -19.90 17.63 -5.61
C HIS A 514 -20.81 18.86 -5.54
N GLU A 515 -21.17 19.32 -4.34
CA GLU A 515 -22.06 20.47 -4.12
C GLU A 515 -21.53 21.81 -4.63
N VAL A 516 -20.23 21.88 -4.96
CA VAL A 516 -19.61 23.06 -5.57
C VAL A 516 -19.98 23.24 -7.04
N PHE A 517 -20.49 22.19 -7.70
CA PHE A 517 -20.93 22.23 -9.09
C PHE A 517 -22.39 22.66 -9.20
N SER A 518 -22.75 23.26 -10.33
CA SER A 518 -24.15 23.63 -10.61
C SER A 518 -25.08 22.41 -10.69
N ASP A 519 -24.55 21.26 -11.10
CA ASP A 519 -25.22 19.95 -11.06
C ASP A 519 -24.43 19.00 -10.14
N PRO A 520 -24.91 18.75 -8.90
CA PRO A 520 -24.21 17.91 -7.94
C PRO A 520 -24.39 16.40 -8.17
N GLU A 521 -25.39 15.98 -8.96
CA GLU A 521 -25.66 14.57 -9.26
C GLU A 521 -24.93 14.10 -10.54
N GLY A 522 -24.63 15.02 -11.44
CA GLY A 522 -23.91 14.78 -12.69
C GLY A 522 -22.41 14.48 -12.53
N ASP A 523 -21.76 14.22 -13.67
CA ASP A 523 -20.31 14.07 -13.75
C ASP A 523 -19.60 15.38 -13.44
N ALA A 524 -18.51 15.34 -12.68
CA ALA A 524 -17.80 16.53 -12.20
C ALA A 524 -16.83 17.14 -13.22
N PHE A 525 -16.33 16.33 -14.15
CA PHE A 525 -15.40 16.75 -15.19
C PHE A 525 -15.62 16.00 -16.49
N GLU A 526 -15.17 16.62 -17.57
CA GLU A 526 -15.02 16.04 -18.90
C GLU A 526 -13.54 15.91 -19.21
N VAL A 527 -13.17 14.82 -19.86
CA VAL A 527 -11.81 14.53 -20.27
C VAL A 527 -11.80 14.13 -21.75
N VAL A 528 -10.91 14.77 -22.50
CA VAL A 528 -10.59 14.39 -23.86
C VAL A 528 -9.18 13.83 -23.87
N TYR A 529 -9.07 12.56 -24.21
CA TYR A 529 -7.81 11.85 -24.34
C TYR A 529 -7.53 11.62 -25.82
N ARG A 530 -6.31 11.93 -26.25
CA ARG A 530 -5.82 11.68 -27.61
C ARG A 530 -4.46 11.04 -27.54
N HIS A 531 -4.23 9.97 -28.30
CA HIS A 531 -2.90 9.40 -28.46
C HIS A 531 -2.58 9.09 -29.90
N SER A 532 -1.28 9.15 -30.21
CA SER A 532 -0.70 8.59 -31.42
C SER A 532 0.57 7.88 -31.00
N VAL A 533 0.56 6.55 -31.12
CA VAL A 533 1.66 5.67 -30.72
C VAL A 533 2.02 4.78 -31.90
N SER A 534 3.30 4.77 -32.25
CA SER A 534 3.85 3.84 -33.24
C SER A 534 4.32 2.58 -32.52
N ILE A 535 3.73 1.44 -32.86
CA ILE A 535 4.12 0.13 -32.35
C ILE A 535 4.93 -0.57 -33.43
N ALA A 536 6.18 -0.92 -33.16
CA ALA A 536 7.03 -1.66 -34.07
C ALA A 536 7.20 -3.10 -33.56
N GLY A 537 6.77 -4.08 -34.35
CA GLY A 537 6.53 -5.44 -33.87
C GLY A 537 6.69 -6.54 -34.92
N LEU A 538 6.43 -7.78 -34.50
CA LEU A 538 6.47 -8.96 -35.38
C LEU A 538 5.16 -9.20 -36.13
N THR A 539 4.11 -8.43 -35.82
CA THR A 539 2.79 -8.53 -36.44
C THR A 539 2.86 -8.19 -37.94
N GLN A 540 2.81 -9.18 -38.82
CA GLN A 540 2.81 -8.89 -40.25
C GLN A 540 1.48 -8.26 -40.67
N MET A 541 1.54 -7.19 -41.45
CA MET A 541 0.37 -6.59 -42.09
C MET A 541 0.27 -7.13 -43.50
N GLY A 542 -0.94 -7.53 -43.91
CA GLY A 542 -1.22 -7.83 -45.31
C GLY A 542 -1.17 -6.58 -46.17
N ASP A 543 -1.03 -6.76 -47.48
CA ASP A 543 -1.16 -5.66 -48.44
C ASP A 543 -2.57 -5.05 -48.37
N ILE A 544 -2.69 -3.81 -48.84
CA ILE A 544 -3.98 -3.09 -48.89
C ILE A 544 -4.98 -3.96 -49.68
N LEU A 545 -6.07 -4.33 -49.02
CA LEU A 545 -7.16 -5.04 -49.67
C LEU A 545 -7.76 -4.12 -50.74
N ALA A 546 -7.57 -4.48 -52.00
CA ALA A 546 -8.34 -3.89 -53.09
C ALA A 546 -9.76 -4.47 -53.05
N GLU A 547 -10.76 -3.62 -53.22
CA GLU A 547 -12.14 -4.05 -53.41
C GLU A 547 -12.22 -4.97 -54.64
N ASN A 548 -13.01 -6.04 -54.57
CA ASN A 548 -13.08 -7.02 -55.65
C ASN A 548 -13.69 -6.37 -56.91
N ASN A 549 -12.83 -5.98 -57.85
CA ASN A 549 -13.20 -5.47 -59.16
C ASN A 549 -13.19 -6.56 -60.24
N ASP A 550 -13.14 -7.85 -59.87
CA ASP A 550 -12.96 -9.00 -60.77
C ASP A 550 -11.68 -8.90 -61.65
N ASP A 551 -10.76 -7.99 -61.31
CA ASP A 551 -9.48 -7.74 -62.02
C ASP A 551 -8.58 -8.99 -62.04
N TYR A 552 -8.71 -9.87 -61.04
CA TYR A 552 -7.97 -11.14 -60.97
C TYR A 552 -8.46 -12.15 -62.00
N GLU A 553 -9.78 -12.25 -62.24
CA GLU A 553 -10.36 -13.11 -63.27
C GLU A 553 -10.06 -12.56 -64.68
N ALA A 554 -10.08 -11.24 -64.87
CA ALA A 554 -9.72 -10.60 -66.15
C ALA A 554 -8.26 -10.81 -66.57
N VAL A 555 -7.33 -10.89 -65.61
CA VAL A 555 -5.92 -11.22 -65.87
C VAL A 555 -5.74 -12.72 -66.14
N GLN A 556 -6.58 -13.58 -65.56
CA GLN A 556 -6.55 -15.01 -65.81
C GLN A 556 -7.10 -15.38 -67.20
N GLU A 557 -8.15 -14.69 -67.70
CA GLU A 557 -8.67 -14.85 -69.08
C GLU A 557 -7.76 -14.24 -70.16
N ALA A 558 -6.96 -13.22 -69.84
CA ALA A 558 -5.97 -12.67 -70.77
C ALA A 558 -4.68 -13.53 -70.87
N GLY A 559 -4.56 -14.56 -70.04
CA GLY A 559 -3.43 -15.50 -69.98
C GLY A 559 -3.66 -16.84 -70.70
N GLU A 560 -4.87 -17.09 -71.22
CA GLU A 560 -5.16 -18.11 -72.26
C GLU A 560 -5.17 -17.46 -73.65
#